data_AF-A0A1I1I680-F1
#
_entry.id   AF-A0A1I1I680-F1
#
_cell.length_a   1.000
_cell.length_b   1.000
_cell.length_c   1.000
_cell.angle_alpha   90.00
_cell.angle_beta   90.00
_cell.angle_gamma   90.00
#
_symmetry.space_group_name_H-M   'P 1'
#
loop_
_entity.id
_entity.type
_entity.pdbx_description
1 polymer ?
#
loop_
_entity_poly.entity_id
_entity_poly.type
_entity_poly.pdbx_seq_one_letter_code
_entity_poly.pdbx_strand_id
1 'polypeptide(L)'
;MRSHFSAAQLVLDALNLAATDLPLLEHTGEYQDLVRATTPDDVYTGLRAIGRILNAQQRAETLVEALEERINIIVHKLKFIPETHKPRVLLLQAISPLTAIRQAYLDNLVRIAGGIPLLETAAAGEQPDIIILISKEPVPQLLKEVPGLFSAPAWRHVPAIMHSNIFIIHHNQYLRQPGALIADDAEILAEIIHPKYFIFGRDEDVWMRFNLS
;
A
#
# COMPACT_ATOMS: atom_id res chain seq x y z
N MET A 1 -16.66 -13.22 -13.52
CA MET A 1 -16.11 -11.96 -14.05
C MET A 1 -15.13 -11.42 -13.02
N ARG A 2 -13.83 -11.43 -13.30
CA ARG A 2 -12.86 -10.73 -12.45
C ARG A 2 -12.98 -9.25 -12.81
N SER A 3 -13.59 -8.44 -11.94
CA SER A 3 -13.59 -6.99 -12.10
C SER A 3 -12.14 -6.50 -11.90
N HIS A 4 -11.42 -6.35 -13.00
CA HIS A 4 -10.17 -5.60 -13.01
C HIS A 4 -10.55 -4.13 -12.85
N PHE A 5 -10.53 -3.63 -11.62
CA PHE A 5 -10.63 -2.19 -11.37
C PHE A 5 -9.27 -1.56 -11.70
N SER A 6 -9.22 -0.74 -12.75
CA SER A 6 -8.03 0.05 -13.07
C SER A 6 -7.89 1.21 -12.08
N ALA A 7 -6.70 1.80 -11.96
CA ALA A 7 -6.50 3.03 -11.15
C ALA A 7 -7.43 4.14 -11.62
N ALA A 8 -7.55 4.30 -12.94
CA ALA A 8 -8.43 5.26 -13.56
C ALA A 8 -9.89 5.06 -13.13
N GLN A 9 -10.39 3.81 -13.09
CA GLN A 9 -11.75 3.55 -12.62
C GLN A 9 -11.92 3.95 -11.15
N LEU A 10 -10.95 3.65 -10.28
CA LEU A 10 -11.01 4.06 -8.88
C LEU A 10 -11.04 5.59 -8.72
N VAL A 11 -10.32 6.34 -9.57
CA VAL A 11 -10.36 7.80 -9.58
C VAL A 11 -11.73 8.31 -10.02
N LEU A 12 -12.32 7.73 -11.08
CA LEU A 12 -13.66 8.11 -11.54
C LEU A 12 -14.71 7.83 -10.47
N ASP A 13 -14.66 6.65 -9.85
CA ASP A 13 -15.57 6.25 -8.78
C ASP A 13 -15.46 7.22 -7.60
N ALA A 14 -14.24 7.57 -7.18
CA ALA A 14 -13.99 8.52 -6.08
C ALA A 14 -14.47 9.95 -6.40
N LEU A 15 -14.49 10.35 -7.67
CA LEU A 15 -15.03 11.62 -8.14
C LEU A 15 -16.52 11.55 -8.50
N ASN A 16 -17.18 10.40 -8.30
CA ASN A 16 -18.56 10.14 -8.69
C ASN A 16 -18.82 10.47 -10.18
N LEU A 17 -17.89 10.05 -11.04
CA LEU A 17 -17.91 10.23 -12.49
C LEU A 17 -18.26 8.92 -13.20
N ALA A 18 -18.73 9.03 -14.45
CA ALA A 18 -19.17 7.87 -15.20
C ALA A 18 -17.99 7.14 -15.85
N ALA A 19 -18.09 5.82 -16.01
CA ALA A 19 -17.08 5.02 -16.70
C ALA A 19 -16.86 5.45 -18.18
N THR A 20 -17.77 6.23 -18.75
CA THR A 20 -17.61 6.84 -20.09
C THR A 20 -16.44 7.82 -20.16
N ASP A 21 -16.00 8.36 -19.03
CA ASP A 21 -14.86 9.28 -18.94
C ASP A 21 -13.51 8.54 -18.89
N LEU A 22 -13.52 7.20 -18.78
CA LEU A 22 -12.32 6.37 -18.65
C LEU A 22 -11.34 6.53 -19.82
N PRO A 23 -11.78 6.47 -21.11
CA PRO A 23 -10.86 6.65 -22.22
C PRO A 23 -10.25 8.06 -22.23
N LEU A 24 -11.01 9.08 -21.85
CA LEU A 24 -10.49 10.45 -21.76
C LEU A 24 -9.41 10.54 -20.69
N LEU A 25 -9.68 10.01 -19.50
CA LEU A 25 -8.75 10.05 -18.37
C LEU A 25 -7.44 9.33 -18.67
N GLU A 26 -7.50 8.10 -19.18
CA GLU A 26 -6.31 7.26 -19.39
C GLU A 26 -5.29 7.85 -20.38
N HIS A 27 -5.75 8.73 -21.29
CA HIS A 27 -4.92 9.38 -22.30
C HIS A 27 -4.43 10.78 -21.89
N THR A 28 -4.80 11.27 -20.69
CA THR A 28 -4.35 12.58 -20.19
C THR A 28 -2.94 12.50 -19.59
N GLY A 29 -2.17 13.58 -19.71
CA GLY A 29 -0.85 13.68 -19.06
C GLY A 29 -0.99 13.66 -17.53
N GLU A 30 -2.06 14.25 -17.01
CA GLU A 30 -2.37 14.38 -15.60
C GLU A 30 -2.64 13.03 -14.94
N TYR A 31 -3.27 12.09 -15.65
CA TYR A 31 -3.39 10.72 -15.16
C TYR A 31 -2.03 9.99 -15.16
N GLN A 32 -1.19 10.23 -16.17
CA GLN A 32 0.17 9.66 -16.21
C GLN A 32 1.05 10.19 -15.07
N ASP A 33 0.90 11.47 -14.73
CA ASP A 33 1.57 12.09 -13.59
C ASP A 33 1.04 11.53 -12.26
N LEU A 34 -0.29 11.35 -12.14
CA LEU A 34 -0.90 10.74 -10.96
C LEU A 34 -0.36 9.32 -10.70
N VAL A 35 -0.33 8.44 -11.70
CA VAL A 35 0.15 7.05 -11.49
C VAL A 35 1.67 6.96 -11.25
N ARG A 36 2.42 8.05 -11.48
CA ARG A 36 3.85 8.19 -11.18
C ARG A 36 4.12 8.94 -9.88
N ALA A 37 3.08 9.45 -9.22
CA ALA A 37 3.19 10.17 -7.96
C ALA A 37 3.95 9.34 -6.91
N THR A 38 4.73 10.03 -6.07
CA THR A 38 5.57 9.34 -5.07
C THR A 38 5.21 9.73 -3.64
N THR A 39 4.48 10.83 -3.48
CA THR A 39 4.04 11.37 -2.19
C THR A 39 2.53 11.62 -2.19
N PRO A 40 1.91 11.78 -1.00
CA PRO A 40 0.53 12.23 -0.93
C PRO A 40 0.26 13.56 -1.61
N ASP A 41 1.16 14.53 -1.48
CA ASP A 41 1.01 15.84 -2.11
C ASP A 41 1.00 15.76 -3.64
N ASP A 42 1.82 14.87 -4.22
CA ASP A 42 1.81 14.59 -5.66
C ASP A 42 0.43 14.02 -6.08
N VAL A 43 -0.10 13.08 -5.30
CA VAL A 43 -1.42 12.47 -5.56
C VAL A 43 -2.53 13.51 -5.45
N TYR A 44 -2.52 14.36 -4.42
CA TYR A 44 -3.48 15.44 -4.24
C TYR A 44 -3.44 16.41 -5.42
N THR A 45 -2.24 16.75 -5.89
CA THR A 45 -2.04 17.61 -7.07
C THR A 45 -2.63 16.95 -8.33
N GLY A 46 -2.36 15.67 -8.55
CA GLY A 46 -2.89 14.89 -9.66
C GLY A 46 -4.42 14.79 -9.65
N LEU A 47 -5.01 14.49 -8.49
CA LEU A 47 -6.47 14.41 -8.34
C LEU A 47 -7.17 15.75 -8.62
N ARG A 48 -6.61 16.86 -8.12
CA ARG A 48 -7.11 18.21 -8.45
C ARG A 48 -6.99 18.52 -9.94
N ALA A 49 -5.89 18.12 -10.58
CA ALA A 49 -5.67 18.34 -12.01
C ALA A 49 -6.68 17.56 -12.86
N ILE A 50 -6.89 16.28 -12.55
CA ILE A 50 -7.92 15.44 -13.17
C ILE A 50 -9.31 16.04 -12.97
N GLY A 51 -9.63 16.49 -11.75
CA GLY A 51 -10.87 17.18 -11.45
C GLY A 51 -11.11 18.42 -12.33
N ARG A 52 -10.07 19.15 -12.74
CA ARG A 52 -10.22 20.29 -13.66
C ARG A 52 -10.59 19.84 -15.08
N ILE A 53 -9.95 18.80 -15.59
CA ILE A 53 -10.16 18.31 -16.96
C ILE A 53 -11.54 17.70 -17.12
N LEU A 54 -12.01 17.00 -16.09
CA LEU A 54 -13.30 16.34 -16.07
C LEU A 54 -14.44 17.24 -15.55
N ASN A 55 -14.19 18.54 -15.35
CA ASN A 55 -15.17 19.50 -14.81
C ASN A 55 -15.79 19.07 -13.46
N ALA A 56 -14.96 18.46 -12.61
CA ALA A 56 -15.30 17.91 -11.30
C ALA A 56 -14.47 18.55 -10.16
N GLN A 57 -14.07 19.82 -10.31
CA GLN A 57 -13.15 20.53 -9.41
C GLN A 57 -13.58 20.49 -7.95
N GLN A 58 -14.85 20.78 -7.65
CA GLN A 58 -15.38 20.77 -6.28
C GLN A 58 -15.32 19.37 -5.65
N ARG A 59 -15.61 18.32 -6.45
CA ARG A 59 -15.55 16.93 -5.99
C ARG A 59 -14.11 16.50 -5.73
N ALA A 60 -13.18 16.91 -6.58
CA ALA A 60 -11.77 16.65 -6.40
C ALA A 60 -11.22 17.34 -5.14
N GLU A 61 -11.60 18.60 -4.86
CA GLU A 61 -11.15 19.26 -3.62
C GLU A 61 -11.71 18.55 -2.38
N THR A 62 -13.01 18.22 -2.39
CA THR A 62 -13.66 17.48 -1.29
C THR A 62 -12.97 16.12 -1.04
N LEU A 63 -12.64 15.40 -2.12
CA LEU A 63 -11.92 14.12 -2.03
C LEU A 63 -10.53 14.34 -1.42
N VAL A 64 -9.78 15.33 -1.89
CA VAL A 64 -8.43 15.59 -1.41
C VAL A 64 -8.42 15.99 0.07
N GLU A 65 -9.32 16.89 0.49
CA GLU A 65 -9.46 17.28 1.89
C GLU A 65 -9.68 16.05 2.80
N ALA A 66 -10.56 15.13 2.38
CA ALA A 66 -10.83 13.89 3.12
C ALA A 66 -9.62 12.93 3.16
N LEU A 67 -8.88 12.79 2.06
CA LEU A 67 -7.69 11.95 2.00
C LEU A 67 -6.55 12.53 2.87
N GLU A 68 -6.38 13.85 2.83
CA GLU A 68 -5.38 14.57 3.61
C GLU A 68 -5.66 14.49 5.11
N GLU A 69 -6.92 14.69 5.52
CA GLU A 69 -7.33 14.55 6.92
C GLU A 69 -7.01 13.14 7.48
N ARG A 70 -7.37 12.09 6.74
CA ARG A 70 -7.11 10.70 7.13
C ARG A 70 -5.62 10.41 7.31
N ILE A 71 -4.78 10.88 6.40
CA ILE A 71 -3.32 10.71 6.51
C ILE A 71 -2.75 11.54 7.68
N ASN A 72 -3.24 12.76 7.88
CA ASN A 72 -2.81 13.61 8.99
C ASN A 72 -3.11 13.00 10.36
N ILE A 73 -4.22 12.25 10.50
CA ILE A 73 -4.51 11.49 11.72
C ILE A 73 -3.40 10.48 12.03
N ILE A 74 -2.93 9.74 11.01
CA ILE A 74 -1.84 8.76 11.17
C ILE A 74 -0.56 9.48 11.58
N VAL A 75 -0.17 10.51 10.84
CA VAL A 75 1.05 11.29 11.10
C VAL A 75 1.03 11.88 12.52
N HIS A 76 -0.09 12.48 12.94
CA HIS A 76 -0.21 13.08 14.26
C HIS A 76 -0.12 12.06 15.39
N LYS A 77 -0.69 10.86 15.21
CA LYS A 77 -0.65 9.80 16.21
C LYS A 77 0.74 9.20 16.39
N LEU A 78 1.55 9.19 15.31
CA LEU A 78 2.88 8.57 15.29
C LEU A 78 4.04 9.57 15.47
N LYS A 79 3.79 10.88 15.47
CA LYS A 79 4.83 11.94 15.48
C LYS A 79 5.85 11.88 16.63
N PHE A 80 5.52 11.18 17.71
CA PHE A 80 6.40 11.05 18.89
C PHE A 80 7.07 9.68 19.00
N ILE A 81 6.88 8.77 18.04
CA ILE A 81 7.61 7.51 18.01
C ILE A 81 9.06 7.79 17.62
N PRO A 82 10.05 7.49 18.50
CA PRO A 82 11.45 7.68 18.17
C PRO A 82 11.86 6.77 17.01
N GLU A 83 12.80 7.22 16.17
CA GLU A 83 13.36 6.42 15.07
C GLU A 83 13.82 5.02 15.50
N THR A 84 14.40 4.92 16.70
CA THR A 84 14.87 3.63 17.27
C THR A 84 13.76 2.63 17.56
N HIS A 85 12.51 3.08 17.60
CA HIS A 85 11.33 2.24 17.84
C HIS A 85 10.51 1.99 16.57
N LYS A 86 10.90 2.58 15.43
CA LYS A 86 10.23 2.34 14.16
C LYS A 86 10.68 0.98 13.61
N PRO A 87 9.76 0.04 13.33
CA PRO A 87 10.12 -1.26 12.79
C PRO A 87 10.63 -1.13 11.35
N ARG A 88 11.59 -1.99 11.00
CA ARG A 88 12.06 -2.16 9.62
C ARG A 88 11.06 -3.01 8.85
N VAL A 89 10.50 -2.45 7.78
CA VAL A 89 9.42 -3.06 7.00
C VAL A 89 9.93 -3.42 5.61
N LEU A 90 9.83 -4.70 5.25
CA LEU A 90 10.15 -5.19 3.92
C LEU A 90 8.87 -5.50 3.15
N LEU A 91 8.67 -4.81 2.03
CA LEU A 91 7.59 -5.09 1.09
C LEU A 91 8.09 -6.07 0.03
N LEU A 92 7.37 -7.18 -0.15
CA LEU A 92 7.70 -8.21 -1.12
C LEU A 92 6.56 -8.37 -2.14
N GLN A 93 6.92 -8.70 -3.36
CA GLN A 93 5.99 -9.13 -4.41
C GLN A 93 6.51 -10.38 -5.12
N ALA A 94 5.63 -10.96 -5.94
CA ALA A 94 5.81 -12.23 -6.65
C ALA A 94 5.92 -13.42 -5.68
N ILE A 95 5.72 -14.64 -6.21
CA ILE A 95 5.81 -15.86 -5.40
C ILE A 95 7.05 -16.67 -5.73
N SER A 96 7.57 -16.63 -6.97
CA SER A 96 8.85 -17.27 -7.27
C SER A 96 9.56 -16.63 -8.47
N PRO A 97 10.69 -15.94 -8.28
CA PRO A 97 11.32 -15.61 -6.99
C PRO A 97 10.59 -14.48 -6.26
N LEU A 98 10.70 -14.45 -4.92
CA LEU A 98 10.34 -13.29 -4.11
C LEU A 98 11.23 -12.10 -4.47
N THR A 99 10.62 -10.93 -4.66
CA THR A 99 11.33 -9.69 -5.00
C THR A 99 10.93 -8.57 -4.05
N ALA A 100 11.91 -7.78 -3.61
CA ALA A 100 11.64 -6.56 -2.85
C ALA A 100 10.99 -5.52 -3.76
N ILE A 101 9.91 -4.91 -3.29
CA ILE A 101 9.24 -3.84 -4.02
C ILE A 101 10.05 -2.55 -3.85
N ARG A 102 10.36 -1.89 -4.96
CA ARG A 102 11.08 -0.60 -4.98
C ARG A 102 10.24 0.45 -5.65
N GLN A 103 9.25 0.94 -4.91
CA GLN A 103 8.37 1.98 -5.38
C GLN A 103 8.37 3.10 -4.35
N ALA A 104 8.84 4.28 -4.77
CA ALA A 104 8.96 5.44 -3.89
C ALA A 104 7.62 5.80 -3.21
N TYR A 105 6.50 5.59 -3.90
CA TYR A 105 5.14 5.67 -3.36
C TYR A 105 4.97 4.82 -2.10
N LEU A 106 5.21 3.51 -2.18
CA LEU A 106 5.04 2.61 -1.05
C LEU A 106 6.08 2.88 0.05
N ASP A 107 7.31 3.22 -0.32
CA ASP A 107 8.34 3.60 0.65
C ASP A 107 7.90 4.86 1.44
N ASN A 108 7.26 5.82 0.78
CA ASN A 108 6.73 7.01 1.43
C ASN A 108 5.60 6.65 2.40
N LEU A 109 4.65 5.80 1.97
CA LEU A 109 3.56 5.35 2.83
C LEU A 109 4.04 4.54 4.05
N VAL A 110 5.06 3.69 3.89
CA VAL A 110 5.68 3.00 5.04
C VAL A 110 6.23 3.99 6.05
N ARG A 111 6.86 5.09 5.61
CA ARG A 111 7.35 6.14 6.51
C ARG A 111 6.21 6.91 7.20
N ILE A 112 5.14 7.23 6.47
CA ILE A 112 3.93 7.84 7.01
C ILE A 112 3.31 6.95 8.09
N ALA A 113 3.24 5.65 7.82
CA ALA A 113 2.79 4.62 8.75
C ALA A 113 3.80 4.31 9.87
N GLY A 114 4.87 5.11 10.02
CA GLY A 114 5.81 5.01 11.15
C GLY A 114 6.74 3.79 11.10
N GLY A 115 7.03 3.25 9.91
CA GLY A 115 8.04 2.23 9.68
C GLY A 115 9.27 2.75 8.93
N ILE A 116 10.27 1.89 8.78
CA ILE A 116 11.49 2.14 7.98
C ILE A 116 11.47 1.18 6.78
N PRO A 117 11.31 1.66 5.53
CA PRO A 117 11.25 0.78 4.36
C PRO A 117 12.62 0.18 4.06
N LEU A 118 12.64 -1.13 3.78
CA LEU A 118 13.79 -1.87 3.29
C LEU A 118 13.66 -2.14 1.80
N LEU A 119 14.73 -1.88 1.05
CA LEU A 119 14.74 -1.95 -0.41
C LEU A 119 15.29 -3.27 -0.96
N GLU A 120 15.91 -4.08 -0.10
CA GLU A 120 16.55 -5.35 -0.44
C GLU A 120 15.95 -6.48 0.41
N THR A 121 16.09 -7.72 -0.06
CA THR A 121 15.59 -8.90 0.67
C THR A 121 16.58 -9.36 1.74
N ALA A 122 16.16 -10.27 2.62
CA ALA A 122 17.04 -10.90 3.60
C ALA A 122 18.24 -11.63 2.97
N ALA A 123 18.13 -12.09 1.72
CA ALA A 123 19.25 -12.68 0.99
C ALA A 123 20.40 -11.68 0.75
N ALA A 124 20.12 -10.37 0.80
CA ALA A 124 21.12 -9.30 0.75
C ALA A 124 21.64 -8.88 2.14
N GLY A 125 21.24 -9.57 3.21
CA GLY A 125 21.65 -9.29 4.59
C GLY A 125 20.68 -8.41 5.39
N GLU A 126 19.56 -7.99 4.80
CA GLU A 126 18.55 -7.19 5.47
C GLU A 126 17.83 -7.96 6.59
N GLN A 127 17.51 -7.26 7.69
CA GLN A 127 16.84 -7.82 8.87
C GLN A 127 15.50 -7.10 9.11
N PRO A 128 14.44 -7.44 8.35
CA PRO A 128 13.11 -6.86 8.59
C PRO A 128 12.52 -7.32 9.92
N ASP A 129 11.86 -6.39 10.62
CA ASP A 129 11.00 -6.64 11.77
C ASP A 129 9.58 -7.06 11.34
N ILE A 130 9.16 -6.59 10.16
CA ILE A 130 7.87 -6.86 9.53
C ILE A 130 8.09 -7.18 8.04
N ILE A 131 7.44 -8.24 7.55
CA ILE A 131 7.35 -8.56 6.12
C ILE A 131 5.91 -8.40 5.67
N ILE A 132 5.69 -7.65 4.59
CA ILE A 132 4.38 -7.51 3.95
C ILE A 132 4.48 -8.05 2.53
N LEU A 133 3.81 -9.17 2.25
CA LEU A 133 3.70 -9.78 0.94
C LEU A 133 2.48 -9.22 0.21
N ILE A 134 2.74 -8.53 -0.90
CA ILE A 134 1.71 -7.96 -1.77
C ILE A 134 1.49 -8.92 -2.94
N SER A 135 0.34 -9.61 -2.96
CA SER A 135 0.04 -10.59 -3.99
C SER A 135 -1.36 -10.45 -4.57
N LYS A 136 -1.50 -10.79 -5.85
CA LYS A 136 -2.78 -10.87 -6.56
C LYS A 136 -3.33 -12.31 -6.61
N GLU A 137 -2.58 -13.27 -6.08
CA GLU A 137 -2.99 -14.66 -6.10
C GLU A 137 -4.11 -14.93 -5.08
N PRO A 138 -4.98 -15.92 -5.34
CA PRO A 138 -6.02 -16.30 -4.39
C PRO A 138 -5.43 -16.79 -3.06
N VAL A 139 -6.11 -16.49 -1.94
CA VAL A 139 -5.69 -16.91 -0.59
C VAL A 139 -5.37 -18.42 -0.50
N PRO A 140 -6.19 -19.36 -1.03
CA PRO A 140 -5.86 -20.79 -0.96
C PRO A 140 -4.53 -21.18 -1.62
N GLN A 141 -4.11 -20.44 -2.63
CA GLN A 141 -2.81 -20.64 -3.29
C GLN A 141 -1.68 -20.07 -2.43
N LEU A 142 -1.87 -18.86 -1.90
CA LEU A 142 -0.92 -18.20 -1.00
C LEU A 142 -0.61 -19.07 0.23
N LEU A 143 -1.64 -19.66 0.85
CA LEU A 143 -1.46 -20.54 2.00
C LEU A 143 -0.62 -21.79 1.71
N LYS A 144 -0.57 -22.25 0.45
CA LYS A 144 0.26 -23.38 0.03
C LYS A 144 1.68 -22.97 -0.31
N GLU A 145 1.86 -21.82 -0.95
CA GLU A 145 3.14 -21.42 -1.52
C GLU A 145 4.01 -20.65 -0.52
N VAL A 146 3.42 -19.77 0.29
CA VAL A 146 4.14 -18.89 1.24
C VAL A 146 5.06 -19.64 2.21
N PRO A 147 4.68 -20.79 2.81
CA PRO A 147 5.61 -21.57 3.64
C PRO A 147 6.91 -21.94 2.93
N GLY A 148 6.83 -22.30 1.66
CA GLY A 148 7.99 -22.68 0.85
C GLY A 148 8.93 -21.50 0.60
N LEU A 149 8.41 -20.28 0.51
CA LEU A 149 9.20 -19.08 0.19
C LEU A 149 10.18 -18.69 1.30
N PHE A 150 9.76 -18.89 2.54
CA PHE A 150 10.54 -18.56 3.73
C PHE A 150 11.31 -19.77 4.30
N SER A 151 11.32 -20.90 3.58
CA SER A 151 12.03 -22.12 3.99
C SER A 151 13.55 -22.05 3.77
N ALA A 152 14.02 -21.13 2.92
CA ALA A 152 15.45 -21.01 2.61
C ALA A 152 16.26 -20.55 3.84
N PRO A 153 17.51 -21.02 4.04
CA PRO A 153 18.33 -20.68 5.21
C PRO A 153 18.51 -19.18 5.45
N ALA A 154 18.49 -18.37 4.40
CA ALA A 154 18.59 -16.91 4.47
C ALA A 154 17.47 -16.26 5.33
N TRP A 155 16.31 -16.90 5.45
CA TRP A 155 15.16 -16.39 6.20
C TRP A 155 15.13 -16.86 7.66
N ARG A 156 15.89 -17.90 8.01
CA ARG A 156 15.78 -18.62 9.30
C ARG A 156 15.93 -17.73 10.54
N HIS A 157 16.78 -16.71 10.45
CA HIS A 157 17.13 -15.82 11.57
C HIS A 157 16.57 -14.41 11.41
N VAL A 158 15.71 -14.19 10.42
CA VAL A 158 15.11 -12.89 10.15
C VAL A 158 14.08 -12.58 11.25
N PRO A 159 14.12 -11.38 11.88
CA PRO A 159 13.22 -11.03 12.98
C PRO A 159 11.73 -11.20 12.64
N ALA A 160 11.31 -10.79 11.45
CA ALA A 160 9.94 -10.95 10.99
C ALA A 160 9.47 -12.42 10.95
N ILE A 161 10.35 -13.34 10.59
CA ILE A 161 10.05 -14.78 10.56
C ILE A 161 9.96 -15.33 11.98
N MET A 162 10.97 -15.03 12.81
CA MET A 162 11.08 -15.49 14.20
C MET A 162 9.88 -15.05 15.06
N HIS A 163 9.34 -13.86 14.82
CA HIS A 163 8.22 -13.30 15.57
C HIS A 163 6.87 -13.45 14.87
N SER A 164 6.80 -14.18 13.74
CA SER A 164 5.58 -14.35 12.93
C SER A 164 4.94 -13.01 12.54
N ASN A 165 5.76 -12.02 12.18
CA ASN A 165 5.34 -10.70 11.68
C ASN A 165 5.34 -10.70 10.15
N ILE A 166 4.61 -11.65 9.58
CA ILE A 166 4.42 -11.78 8.14
C ILE A 166 2.96 -11.47 7.85
N PHE A 167 2.72 -10.55 6.94
CA PHE A 167 1.39 -10.10 6.56
C PHE A 167 1.22 -10.25 5.06
N ILE A 168 0.01 -10.60 4.63
CA ILE A 168 -0.30 -10.81 3.22
C ILE A 168 -1.43 -9.86 2.84
N ILE A 169 -1.17 -8.97 1.88
CA ILE A 169 -2.19 -8.15 1.23
C ILE A 169 -2.77 -8.96 0.08
N HIS A 170 -3.97 -9.51 0.27
CA HIS A 170 -4.61 -10.39 -0.71
C HIS A 170 -5.67 -9.67 -1.56
N HIS A 171 -6.13 -8.49 -1.13
CA HIS A 171 -7.06 -7.71 -1.94
C HIS A 171 -6.34 -7.00 -3.10
N ASN A 172 -7.00 -6.95 -4.26
CA ASN A 172 -6.34 -6.64 -5.54
C ASN A 172 -6.13 -5.14 -5.82
N GLN A 173 -6.77 -4.26 -5.06
CA GLN A 173 -6.78 -2.82 -5.33
C GLN A 173 -5.73 -2.03 -4.53
N TYR A 174 -5.45 -2.45 -3.29
CA TYR A 174 -4.65 -1.69 -2.34
C TYR A 174 -3.14 -1.89 -2.54
N LEU A 175 -2.34 -0.88 -2.22
CA LEU A 175 -0.88 -0.91 -2.24
C LEU A 175 -0.30 -1.34 -3.60
N ARG A 176 -0.96 -0.92 -4.69
CA ARG A 176 -0.56 -1.26 -6.08
C ARG A 176 0.02 -0.08 -6.83
N GLN A 177 -0.55 1.10 -6.65
CA GLN A 177 -0.23 2.30 -7.41
C GLN A 177 -0.80 3.54 -6.71
N PRO A 178 -0.22 4.73 -6.95
CA PRO A 178 -0.76 5.98 -6.44
C PRO A 178 -2.14 6.29 -7.04
N GLY A 179 -3.00 6.94 -6.25
CA GLY A 179 -4.33 7.33 -6.70
C GLY A 179 -5.31 7.58 -5.56
N ALA A 180 -6.60 7.41 -5.85
CA ALA A 180 -7.69 7.72 -4.93
C ALA A 180 -7.70 6.87 -3.63
N LEU A 181 -6.98 5.75 -3.58
CA LEU A 181 -6.89 4.88 -2.41
C LEU A 181 -5.69 5.20 -1.49
N ILE A 182 -5.02 6.34 -1.67
CA ILE A 182 -3.78 6.63 -0.94
C ILE A 182 -3.96 6.65 0.59
N ALA A 183 -5.06 7.18 1.09
CA ALA A 183 -5.34 7.18 2.52
C ALA A 183 -5.63 5.76 3.02
N ASP A 184 -6.37 4.97 2.25
CA ASP A 184 -6.65 3.55 2.53
C ASP A 184 -5.36 2.72 2.59
N ASP A 185 -4.45 2.93 1.64
CA ASP A 185 -3.13 2.30 1.61
C ASP A 185 -2.30 2.68 2.84
N ALA A 186 -2.31 3.96 3.23
CA ALA A 186 -1.63 4.43 4.45
C ALA A 186 -2.22 3.82 5.72
N GLU A 187 -3.55 3.73 5.81
CA GLU A 187 -4.28 3.13 6.93
C GLU A 187 -3.96 1.64 7.08
N ILE A 188 -3.95 0.88 5.98
CA ILE A 188 -3.59 -0.55 5.98
C ILE A 188 -2.17 -0.75 6.52
N LEU A 189 -1.21 0.05 6.05
CA LEU A 189 0.16 -0.03 6.55
C LEU A 189 0.25 0.38 8.02
N ALA A 190 -0.44 1.45 8.44
CA ALA A 190 -0.45 1.91 9.82
C ALA A 190 -1.07 0.87 10.76
N GLU A 191 -2.13 0.18 10.33
CA GLU A 191 -2.77 -0.91 11.05
C GLU A 191 -1.84 -2.11 11.23
N ILE A 192 -1.15 -2.54 10.16
CA ILE A 192 -0.19 -3.64 10.21
C ILE A 192 1.02 -3.30 11.09
N ILE A 193 1.57 -2.10 10.93
CA ILE A 193 2.82 -1.68 11.58
C ILE A 193 2.58 -1.33 13.06
N HIS A 194 1.44 -0.72 13.36
CA HIS A 194 1.10 -0.18 14.69
C HIS A 194 -0.30 -0.61 15.15
N PRO A 195 -0.60 -1.93 15.28
CA PRO A 195 -1.94 -2.44 15.56
C PRO A 195 -2.48 -2.05 16.95
N LYS A 196 -1.61 -1.59 17.86
CA LYS A 196 -2.04 -1.03 19.17
C LYS A 196 -2.61 0.37 19.05
N TYR A 197 -2.26 1.09 17.99
CA TYR A 197 -2.70 2.46 17.76
C TYR A 197 -3.82 2.53 16.73
N PHE A 198 -3.87 1.63 15.76
CA PHE A 198 -4.85 1.69 14.68
C PHE A 198 -5.63 0.39 14.56
N ILE A 199 -6.95 0.54 14.43
CA ILE A 199 -7.92 -0.53 14.17
C ILE A 199 -8.88 0.07 13.16
N PHE A 200 -8.63 -0.18 11.88
CA PHE A 200 -9.47 0.27 10.77
C PHE A 200 -10.35 -0.87 10.23
N GLY A 201 -10.11 -2.10 10.68
CA GLY A 201 -10.89 -3.29 10.33
C GLY A 201 -10.54 -3.87 8.96
N ARG A 202 -9.35 -3.55 8.41
CA ARG A 202 -8.92 -4.05 7.09
C ARG A 202 -8.36 -5.47 7.14
N ASP A 203 -8.22 -6.03 8.33
CA ASP A 203 -7.87 -7.44 8.55
C ASP A 203 -9.02 -8.40 8.20
N GLU A 204 -10.24 -7.87 8.05
CA GLU A 204 -11.41 -8.67 7.65
C GLU A 204 -11.47 -8.94 6.14
N ASP A 205 -10.92 -8.05 5.31
CA ASP A 205 -11.13 -8.07 3.85
C ASP A 205 -9.89 -7.77 2.99
N VAL A 206 -8.87 -7.09 3.52
CA VAL A 206 -7.70 -6.64 2.75
C VAL A 206 -6.46 -7.47 3.01
N TRP A 207 -6.15 -7.70 4.29
CA TRP A 207 -4.89 -8.30 4.70
C TRP A 207 -5.08 -9.38 5.75
N MET A 208 -4.15 -10.32 5.79
CA MET A 208 -4.13 -11.35 6.83
C MET A 208 -2.74 -11.53 7.41
N ARG A 209 -2.65 -11.84 8.71
CA ARG A 209 -1.41 -12.31 9.32
C ARG A 209 -1.15 -13.76 8.94
N PHE A 210 0.08 -14.05 8.54
CA PHE A 210 0.51 -15.39 8.17
C PHE A 210 1.44 -15.97 9.23
N ASN A 211 1.12 -17.17 9.69
CA ASN A 211 1.92 -17.90 10.67
C ASN A 211 2.61 -19.08 9.97
N LEU A 212 3.94 -19.13 10.05
CA LEU A 212 4.72 -20.29 9.65
C LEU A 212 4.61 -21.31 10.79
N SER A 213 3.59 -22.16 10.73
CA SER A 213 3.41 -23.33 11.62
C SER A 213 4.51 -24.37 11.41
#